data_AF-A0A925UZ42-F1
#
_entry.id   AF-A0A925UZ42-F1
#
_cell.length_a   1.000
_cell.length_b   1.000
_cell.length_c   1.000
_cell.angle_alpha   90.00
_cell.angle_beta   90.00
_cell.angle_gamma   90.00
#
_symmetry.space_group_name_H-M   'P 1'
#
loop_
_entity.id
_entity.type
_entity.pdbx_description
1 polymer ?
#
loop_
_entity_poly.entity_id
_entity_poly.type
_entity_poly.pdbx_seq_one_letter_code
_entity_poly.pdbx_strand_id
1 'polypeptide(L)' 'LTPRAICWAVETIFMVTGAAKAERLREVVKGRADFDRLPAQYIHHHSINCHWWVDEPAASLL' A
#
# COMPACT_ATOMS: atom_id res chain seq x y z
N LEU A 1 7.68 6.46 12.46
CA LEU A 1 7.02 7.51 11.66
C LEU A 1 5.51 7.32 11.75
N THR A 2 4.73 8.39 11.83
CA THR A 2 3.27 8.29 11.69
C THR A 2 2.89 8.30 10.20
N PRO A 3 1.73 7.73 9.79
CA PRO A 3 1.32 7.71 8.38
C PRO A 3 1.33 9.11 7.73
N ARG A 4 0.94 10.14 8.50
CA ARG A 4 0.92 11.53 8.05
C ARG A 4 2.30 12.06 7.63
N ALA A 5 3.37 11.63 8.29
CA ALA A 5 4.73 12.02 7.92
C ALA A 5 5.14 11.42 6.57
N ILE A 6 4.67 10.22 6.24
CA ILE A 6 4.96 9.55 4.96
C ILE A 6 4.20 10.24 3.82
N CYS A 7 2.95 10.65 4.05
CA CYS A 7 2.15 11.36 3.04
C CYS A 7 2.74 12.70 2.60
N TRP A 8 3.64 13.29 3.38
CA TRP A 8 4.33 14.54 3.05
C TRP A 8 5.63 14.34 2.28
N ALA A 9 6.06 13.10 2.04
CA ALA A 9 7.15 12.83 1.12
C ALA A 9 6.75 13.21 -0.30
N VAL A 10 7.71 13.72 -1.07
CA VAL A 10 7.53 14.01 -2.51
C VAL A 10 7.20 12.74 -3.29
N GLU A 11 7.79 11.61 -2.87
CA GLU A 11 7.59 10.31 -3.48
C GLU A 11 7.60 9.22 -2.41
N THR A 12 6.66 8.28 -2.49
CA THR A 12 6.57 7.10 -1.64
C THR A 12 6.50 5.85 -2.53
N ILE A 13 7.36 4.87 -2.26
CA ILE A 13 7.36 3.60 -2.97
C ILE A 13 7.13 2.48 -1.97
N PHE A 14 6.04 1.73 -2.14
CA PHE A 14 5.84 0.45 -1.48
C PHE A 14 6.46 -0.66 -2.30
N MET A 15 7.38 -1.42 -1.72
CA MET A 15 7.94 -2.63 -2.31
C MET A 15 7.31 -3.85 -1.64
N VAL A 16 6.66 -4.71 -2.40
CA VAL A 16 5.91 -5.86 -1.88
C VAL A 16 6.29 -7.11 -2.66
N THR A 17 6.77 -8.13 -1.96
CA THR A 17 7.21 -9.38 -2.59
C THR A 17 6.62 -10.61 -1.89
N GLY A 18 6.39 -11.66 -2.67
CA GLY A 18 5.93 -12.97 -2.22
C GLY A 18 4.42 -13.13 -2.10
N ALA A 19 3.94 -14.34 -2.44
CA ALA A 19 2.53 -14.69 -2.47
C ALA A 19 1.78 -14.46 -1.13
N ALA A 20 2.47 -14.58 0.00
CA ALA A 20 1.90 -14.35 1.33
C ALA A 20 1.37 -12.91 1.53
N LYS A 21 1.73 -11.97 0.64
CA LYS A 21 1.26 -10.59 0.69
C LYS A 21 0.07 -10.30 -0.22
N ALA A 22 -0.30 -11.23 -1.12
CA ALA A 22 -1.28 -10.97 -2.17
C ALA A 22 -2.66 -10.56 -1.65
N GLU A 23 -3.20 -11.26 -0.65
CA GLU A 23 -4.52 -10.93 -0.09
C GLU A 23 -4.53 -9.55 0.58
N ARG A 24 -3.51 -9.28 1.40
CA ARG A 24 -3.38 -8.00 2.10
C ARG A 24 -3.15 -6.85 1.13
N LEU A 25 -2.38 -7.07 0.08
CA LEU A 25 -2.14 -6.09 -0.97
C LEU A 25 -3.44 -5.77 -1.74
N ARG A 26 -4.21 -6.79 -2.14
CA ARG A 26 -5.53 -6.60 -2.75
C ARG A 26 -6.45 -5.80 -1.84
N GLU A 27 -6.46 -6.09 -0.56
CA GLU A 27 -7.29 -5.40 0.41
C GLU A 27 -6.89 -3.92 0.59
N VAL A 28 -5.59 -3.62 0.59
CA VAL A 28 -5.10 -2.24 0.65
C VAL A 28 -5.45 -1.47 -0.63
N VAL A 29 -5.31 -2.08 -1.81
CA VAL A 29 -5.49 -1.37 -3.09
C VAL A 29 -6.97 -1.28 -3.52
N LYS A 30 -7.76 -2.33 -3.29
CA LYS A 30 -9.14 -2.45 -3.80
C LYS A 30 -10.21 -2.58 -2.70
N GLY A 31 -9.80 -2.80 -1.45
CA GLY A 31 -10.73 -3.02 -0.34
C GLY A 31 -11.40 -1.74 0.13
N ARG A 32 -12.38 -1.90 1.04
CA ARG A 32 -13.00 -0.76 1.74
C ARG A 32 -11.97 -0.10 2.64
N ALA A 33 -12.05 1.23 2.76
CA ALA A 33 -11.20 2.01 3.65
C ALA A 33 -11.38 1.58 5.12
N ASP A 34 -10.26 1.21 5.76
CA ASP A 34 -10.13 0.82 7.16
C ASP A 34 -8.70 1.19 7.62
N PHE A 35 -8.49 2.46 7.93
CA PHE A 35 -7.14 3.01 8.17
C PHE A 35 -6.51 2.57 9.49
N ASP A 36 -7.32 2.15 10.46
CA ASP A 36 -6.84 1.63 11.74
C ASP A 36 -6.21 0.24 11.56
N ARG A 37 -6.83 -0.62 10.74
CA ARG A 37 -6.28 -1.94 10.43
C ARG A 37 -5.27 -1.93 9.29
N LEU A 38 -5.47 -1.06 8.30
CA LEU A 38 -4.69 -0.96 7.07
C LEU A 38 -4.10 0.45 6.90
N PRO A 39 -3.08 0.83 7.69
CA PRO A 39 -2.48 2.17 7.60
C PRO A 39 -1.85 2.45 6.23
N ALA A 40 -1.50 1.42 5.47
CA ALA A 40 -1.03 1.56 4.09
C ALA A 40 -2.10 2.13 3.14
N GLN A 41 -3.39 1.93 3.40
CA GLN A 41 -4.47 2.58 2.65
C GLN A 41 -4.43 4.09 2.84
N TYR A 42 -4.21 4.57 4.07
CA TYR A 42 -4.10 5.99 4.33
C TYR A 42 -2.99 6.62 3.48
N ILE A 43 -1.82 5.98 3.43
CA ILE A 43 -0.69 6.46 2.63
C ILE A 43 -1.02 6.39 1.14
N HIS A 44 -1.61 5.28 0.68
CA HIS A 44 -2.02 5.09 -0.71
C HIS A 44 -3.01 6.16 -1.21
N HIS A 45 -3.94 6.61 -0.36
CA HIS A 45 -4.95 7.60 -0.73
C HIS A 45 -4.50 9.06 -0.55
N HIS A 46 -3.52 9.34 0.32
CA HIS A 46 -3.18 10.72 0.71
C HIS A 46 -1.75 11.15 0.34
N SER A 47 -0.87 10.25 -0.10
CA SER A 47 0.44 10.64 -0.64
C SER A 47 0.29 11.30 -2.01
N ILE A 48 1.12 12.32 -2.28
CA ILE A 48 1.14 13.04 -3.57
C ILE A 48 1.52 12.09 -4.71
N ASN A 49 2.64 11.36 -4.55
CA ASN A 49 3.08 10.33 -5.48
C ASN A 49 3.29 9.02 -4.71
N CYS A 50 2.48 7.99 -5.01
CA CYS A 50 2.55 6.68 -4.37
C CYS A 50 2.69 5.59 -5.43
N HIS A 51 3.86 4.95 -5.49
CA HIS A 51 4.14 3.85 -6.39
C HIS A 51 4.15 2.50 -5.65
N TRP A 52 3.75 1.45 -6.35
CA TRP A 52 3.79 0.08 -5.86
C TRP A 52 4.68 -0.75 -6.78
N TRP A 53 5.77 -1.27 -6.24
CA TRP A 53 6.64 -2.23 -6.91
C TRP A 53 6.35 -3.59 -6.32
N VAL A 54 5.76 -4.46 -7.14
CA VAL A 54 5.19 -5.72 -6.71
C VAL A 54 5.72 -6.83 -7.61
N ASP A 55 6.19 -7.92 -7.01
CA ASP A 55 6.55 -9.11 -7.78
C ASP A 55 5.30 -9.89 -8.24
N GLU A 56 5.45 -10.77 -9.22
CA GLU A 56 4.32 -11.55 -9.76
C GLU A 56 3.56 -12.34 -8.66
N PRO A 57 4.23 -13.02 -7.72
CA PRO A 57 3.54 -13.71 -6.63
C PRO A 57 2.67 -12.79 -5.76
N ALA A 58 3.19 -11.63 -5.34
CA ALA A 58 2.42 -10.68 -4.53
C ALA A 58 1.29 -10.00 -5.33
N ALA A 59 1.44 -9.86 -6.64
CA ALA A 59 0.41 -9.30 -7.53
C ALA A 59 -0.68 -10.30 -7.93
N SER A 60 -0.59 -11.58 -7.54
CA SER A 60 -1.47 -12.66 -8.00
C SER A 60 -2.98 -12.46 -7.76
N LEU A 61 -3.37 -11.54 -6.88
CA LEU A 61 -4.77 -11.22 -6.57
C LEU A 61 -5.18 -9.79 -6.94
N LEU A 62 -4.32 -9.05 -7.66
CA LEU A 62 -4.55 -7.68 -8.11
C LEU A 62 -5.19 -7.58 -9.49
#